data_AF-A0AA42Q162-F1
#
_entry.id   AF-A0AA42Q162-F1
#
_cell.length_a   1.000
_cell.length_b   1.000
_cell.length_c   1.000
_cell.angle_alpha   90.00
_cell.angle_beta   90.00
_cell.angle_gamma   90.00
#
_symmetry.space_group_name_H-M   'P 1'
#
loop_
_entity.id
_entity.type
_entity.pdbx_description
1 polymer ?
#
loop_
_entity_poly.entity_id
_entity_poly.type
_entity_poly.pdbx_seq_one_letter_code
_entity_poly.pdbx_strand_id
1 'polypeptide(L)'
;MFSFLLLALTGLASCNSGETQAPLSKQAQATRDAAPEHVFKGVLAGQPVFLLVHDCEVFLVEPLEKGEVRWEKVLAPEPYPFFTSCQRQSIRYEEGVLRVTLGRMAFGAGGCCATGGDYRSTDGRSWKKTS
;
A
#
# COMPACT_ATOMS: atom_id res chain seq x y z
N MET A 1 -52.32 -4.61 -52.75
CA MET A 1 -51.15 -5.34 -52.23
C MET A 1 -49.95 -4.41 -52.42
N PHE A 2 -49.21 -3.88 -51.46
CA PHE A 2 -49.10 -4.01 -50.00
C PHE A 2 -48.48 -2.68 -49.50
N SER A 3 -49.28 -1.77 -48.94
CA SER A 3 -49.18 -1.19 -47.59
C SER A 3 -47.86 -1.35 -46.81
N PHE A 4 -47.34 -0.19 -46.36
CA PHE A 4 -46.52 0.12 -45.18
C PHE A 4 -46.15 -1.02 -44.22
N LEU A 5 -44.90 -1.06 -43.75
CA LEU A 5 -44.64 -1.00 -42.30
C LEU A 5 -43.19 -0.61 -41.97
N LEU A 6 -43.08 0.26 -40.96
CA LEU A 6 -41.88 0.86 -40.38
C LEU A 6 -40.81 -0.17 -39.97
N LEU A 7 -39.55 0.09 -40.32
CA LEU A 7 -38.41 -0.56 -39.65
C LEU A 7 -38.22 0.09 -38.27
N ALA A 8 -38.40 -0.73 -37.24
CA ALA A 8 -38.42 -0.36 -35.85
C ALA A 8 -37.06 0.13 -35.33
N LEU A 9 -37.12 1.18 -34.51
CA LEU A 9 -36.05 1.58 -33.61
C LEU A 9 -35.67 0.42 -32.68
N THR A 10 -34.39 0.08 -32.64
CA THR A 10 -33.78 -0.71 -31.56
C THR A 10 -32.71 0.12 -30.88
N GLY A 11 -33.16 1.12 -30.12
CA GLY A 11 -32.41 1.55 -28.96
C GLY A 11 -32.77 0.59 -27.83
N LEU A 12 -31.77 -0.02 -27.18
CA LEU A 12 -31.77 -0.49 -25.78
C LEU A 12 -30.53 -1.36 -25.54
N ALA A 13 -29.44 -0.73 -25.09
CA ALA A 13 -28.49 -1.25 -24.10
C ALA A 13 -27.51 -0.13 -23.76
N SER A 14 -28.02 0.97 -23.17
CA SER A 14 -27.15 1.81 -22.34
C SER A 14 -26.84 0.95 -21.13
N CYS A 15 -25.64 0.36 -21.09
CA CYS A 15 -25.16 -0.33 -19.91
C CYS A 15 -25.20 0.67 -18.76
N ASN A 16 -26.18 0.44 -17.90
CA ASN A 16 -26.31 0.84 -16.52
C ASN A 16 -25.15 1.75 -16.09
N SER A 17 -25.45 3.04 -15.93
CA SER A 17 -24.57 4.01 -15.30
C SER A 17 -23.98 3.36 -14.06
N GLY A 18 -22.76 2.84 -14.21
CA GLY A 18 -22.00 2.30 -13.11
C GLY A 18 -21.89 3.47 -12.17
N GLU A 19 -22.52 3.34 -11.01
CA GLU A 19 -22.38 4.25 -9.90
C GLU A 19 -20.91 4.65 -9.85
N THR A 20 -20.59 5.90 -10.22
CA THR A 20 -19.23 6.40 -10.21
C THR A 20 -18.84 6.44 -8.74
N GLN A 21 -18.40 5.31 -8.19
CA GLN A 21 -17.76 5.26 -6.90
C GLN A 21 -16.66 6.30 -6.98
N ALA A 22 -16.73 7.28 -6.09
CA ALA A 22 -15.71 8.31 -5.99
C ALA A 22 -14.34 7.60 -6.02
N PRO A 23 -13.38 8.11 -6.81
CA PRO A 23 -12.09 7.47 -6.91
C PRO A 23 -11.49 7.36 -5.50
N LEU A 24 -11.01 6.16 -5.17
CA LEU A 24 -10.35 5.88 -3.88
C LEU A 24 -9.28 6.94 -3.56
N SER A 25 -9.03 7.20 -2.29
CA SER A 25 -7.89 8.03 -1.89
C SER A 25 -6.56 7.45 -2.38
N LYS A 26 -5.52 8.29 -2.43
CA LYS A 26 -4.16 7.82 -2.80
C LYS A 26 -3.66 6.71 -1.86
N GLN A 27 -4.01 6.75 -0.58
CA GLN A 27 -3.65 5.72 0.39
C GLN A 27 -4.36 4.40 0.08
N ALA A 28 -5.66 4.45 -0.21
CA ALA A 28 -6.42 3.26 -0.57
C ALA A 28 -5.92 2.65 -1.89
N GLN A 29 -5.63 3.49 -2.91
CA GLN A 29 -5.01 3.03 -4.16
C GLN A 29 -3.64 2.38 -3.91
N ALA A 30 -2.74 3.04 -3.19
CA ALA A 30 -1.41 2.51 -2.91
C ALA A 30 -1.44 1.23 -2.05
N THR A 31 -2.42 1.10 -1.16
CA THR A 31 -2.65 -0.13 -0.37
C THR A 31 -3.14 -1.28 -1.25
N ARG A 32 -4.06 -1.00 -2.17
CA ARG A 32 -4.60 -1.98 -3.12
C ARG A 32 -3.53 -2.46 -4.11
N ASP A 33 -2.71 -1.54 -4.59
CA ASP A 33 -1.73 -1.77 -5.65
C ASP A 33 -0.36 -2.25 -5.10
N ALA A 34 -0.23 -2.39 -3.78
CA ALA A 34 1.00 -2.82 -3.14
C ALA A 34 1.37 -4.26 -3.50
N ALA A 35 2.65 -4.49 -3.79
CA ALA A 35 3.17 -5.83 -4.00
C ALA A 35 3.07 -6.68 -2.72
N PRO A 36 2.90 -8.02 -2.81
CA PRO A 36 2.76 -8.89 -1.64
C PRO A 36 3.93 -8.78 -0.65
N GLU A 37 5.16 -8.59 -1.13
CA GLU A 37 6.37 -8.40 -0.33
C GLU A 37 6.42 -7.05 0.42
N HIS A 38 5.45 -6.16 0.18
CA HIS A 38 5.29 -4.89 0.87
C HIS A 38 4.11 -4.91 1.85
N VAL A 39 3.36 -6.01 1.93
CA VAL A 39 2.15 -6.11 2.74
C VAL A 39 2.28 -7.24 3.75
N PHE A 40 1.86 -6.96 4.98
CA PHE A 40 1.61 -8.01 5.96
C PHE A 40 0.17 -7.91 6.46
N LYS A 41 -0.54 -9.03 6.45
CA LYS A 41 -1.85 -9.19 7.09
C LYS A 41 -1.80 -10.43 7.96
N GLY A 42 -2.03 -10.29 9.26
CA GLY A 42 -1.96 -11.43 10.17
C GLY A 42 -2.31 -11.04 11.59
N VAL A 43 -1.99 -11.92 12.54
CA VAL A 43 -2.19 -11.67 13.97
C VAL A 43 -0.84 -11.53 14.64
N LEU A 44 -0.63 -10.44 15.38
CA LEU A 44 0.58 -10.17 16.16
C LEU A 44 0.19 -9.78 17.57
N ALA A 45 0.87 -10.34 18.57
CA ALA A 45 0.53 -10.13 19.99
C ALA A 45 -0.97 -10.31 20.31
N GLY A 46 -1.65 -11.23 19.59
CA GLY A 46 -3.08 -11.51 19.75
C GLY A 46 -4.03 -10.50 19.09
N GLN A 47 -3.53 -9.53 18.33
CA GLN A 47 -4.32 -8.52 17.62
C GLN A 47 -4.22 -8.68 16.10
N PRO A 48 -5.31 -8.51 15.34
CA PRO A 48 -5.23 -8.44 13.89
C PRO A 48 -4.44 -7.18 13.47
N VAL A 49 -3.47 -7.36 12.60
CA VAL A 49 -2.58 -6.31 12.13
C VAL A 49 -2.51 -6.35 10.61
N PHE A 50 -2.71 -5.19 9.98
CA PHE A 50 -2.47 -4.96 8.56
C PHE A 50 -1.40 -3.87 8.43
N LEU A 51 -0.22 -4.25 7.95
CA LEU A 51 0.89 -3.34 7.69
C LEU A 51 1.14 -3.22 6.19
N LEU A 52 1.57 -2.02 5.80
CA LEU A 52 2.03 -1.70 4.47
C LEU A 52 3.40 -1.02 4.56
N VAL A 53 4.34 -1.50 3.75
CA VAL A 53 5.60 -0.81 3.49
C VAL A 53 5.43 0.03 2.24
N HIS A 54 5.60 1.33 2.36
CA HIS A 54 5.46 2.26 1.25
C HIS A 54 6.45 3.41 1.40
N ASP A 55 7.12 3.78 0.30
CA ASP A 55 8.21 4.76 0.28
C ASP A 55 9.23 4.60 1.42
N CYS A 56 9.66 3.36 1.69
CA CYS A 56 10.64 3.06 2.74
C CYS A 56 10.18 3.49 4.14
N GLU A 57 8.87 3.50 4.38
CA GLU A 57 8.23 3.66 5.69
C GLU A 57 7.24 2.52 5.91
N VAL A 58 6.91 2.22 7.16
CA VAL A 58 5.89 1.22 7.52
C VAL A 58 4.69 1.92 8.13
N PHE A 59 3.52 1.56 7.62
CA PHE A 59 2.24 2.07 8.06
C PHE A 59 1.37 0.93 8.57
N LEU A 60 0.69 1.17 9.68
CA LEU A 60 -0.50 0.43 10.04
C LEU A 60 -1.66 0.93 9.18
N VAL A 61 -2.36 0.00 8.55
CA VAL A 61 -3.49 0.28 7.67
C VAL A 61 -4.77 -0.02 8.42
N GLU A 62 -5.56 1.02 8.65
CA GLU A 62 -6.88 0.92 9.26
C GLU A 62 -7.94 1.00 8.15
N PRO A 63 -8.76 -0.04 7.94
CA PRO A 63 -9.82 0.01 6.95
C PRO A 63 -10.93 0.98 7.38
N LEU A 64 -11.44 1.73 6.41
CA LEU A 64 -12.57 2.64 6.55
C LEU A 64 -13.73 2.17 5.64
N GLU A 65 -14.84 2.90 5.66
CA GLU A 65 -15.97 2.61 4.80
C GLU A 65 -15.63 2.74 3.31
N LYS A 66 -16.38 2.04 2.46
CA LYS A 66 -16.28 2.13 0.99
C LYS A 66 -14.89 1.81 0.42
N GLY A 67 -14.09 1.02 1.13
CA GLY A 67 -12.75 0.61 0.69
C GLY A 67 -11.67 1.67 0.90
N GLU A 68 -12.00 2.75 1.62
CA GLU A 68 -11.00 3.70 2.09
C GLU A 68 -10.12 3.10 3.18
N VAL A 69 -8.97 3.73 3.40
CA VAL A 69 -8.05 3.36 4.48
C VAL A 69 -7.45 4.60 5.10
N ARG A 70 -7.05 4.48 6.36
CA ARG A 70 -6.18 5.43 7.05
C ARG A 70 -4.84 4.78 7.32
N TRP A 71 -3.76 5.50 7.07
CA TRP A 71 -2.41 5.06 7.43
C TRP A 71 -1.93 5.75 8.70
N GLU A 72 -1.48 4.96 9.67
CA GLU A 72 -0.72 5.41 10.82
C GLU A 72 0.75 5.00 10.62
N LYS A 73 1.68 5.96 10.60
CA LYS A 73 3.11 5.66 10.46
C LYS A 73 3.64 5.04 11.75
N VAL A 74 4.20 3.84 11.66
CA VAL A 74 4.76 3.10 12.81
C VAL A 74 6.27 2.92 12.75
N LEU A 75 6.88 3.07 11.57
CA LEU A 75 8.33 3.03 11.40
C LEU A 75 8.76 3.90 10.22
N ALA A 76 9.82 4.68 10.42
CA ALA A 76 10.58 5.33 9.36
C ALA A 76 12.08 5.28 9.70
N PRO A 77 12.97 5.25 8.69
CA PRO A 77 14.40 5.42 8.89
C PRO A 77 14.74 6.78 9.51
N GLU A 78 15.99 6.90 9.94
CA GLU A 78 16.48 8.18 10.45
C GLU A 78 16.35 9.29 9.39
N PRO A 79 15.97 10.53 9.78
CA PRO A 79 15.88 11.64 8.85
C PRO A 79 17.23 11.94 8.18
N TYR A 80 17.22 12.20 6.87
CA TYR A 80 18.40 12.61 6.12
C TYR A 80 18.32 14.10 5.73
N PRO A 81 19.39 14.90 5.88
CA PRO A 81 19.34 16.34 5.58
C PRO A 81 19.08 16.70 4.11
N PHE A 82 19.34 15.77 3.18
CA PHE A 82 19.19 15.99 1.75
C PHE A 82 18.07 15.12 1.14
N PHE A 83 17.70 15.40 -0.10
CA PHE A 83 16.70 14.61 -0.81
C PHE A 83 17.15 13.16 -0.99
N THR A 84 16.24 12.24 -0.63
CA THR A 84 16.44 10.79 -0.77
C THR A 84 15.24 10.15 -1.45
N SER A 85 15.47 9.07 -2.20
CA SER A 85 14.43 8.21 -2.75
C SER A 85 14.48 6.82 -2.13
N CYS A 86 13.33 6.16 -2.00
CA CYS A 86 13.29 4.76 -1.61
C CYS A 86 13.85 3.87 -2.72
N GLN A 87 14.87 3.07 -2.41
CA GLN A 87 15.50 2.14 -3.35
C GLN A 87 15.31 0.67 -2.97
N ARG A 88 15.09 0.38 -1.68
CA ARG A 88 14.92 -0.98 -1.18
C ARG A 88 13.88 -0.99 -0.06
N GLN A 89 12.83 -1.79 -0.22
CA GLN A 89 11.85 -2.00 0.84
C GLN A 89 11.29 -3.42 0.78
N SER A 90 11.03 -4.05 1.93
CA SER A 90 10.28 -5.30 2.02
C SER A 90 9.81 -5.55 3.45
N ILE A 91 8.75 -6.34 3.60
CA ILE A 91 8.29 -6.91 4.88
C ILE A 91 8.16 -8.43 4.74
N ARG A 92 8.60 -9.15 5.76
CA ARG A 92 8.49 -10.60 5.86
C ARG A 92 8.14 -10.99 7.28
N TYR A 93 7.42 -12.10 7.43
CA TYR A 93 7.12 -12.70 8.71
C TYR A 93 7.78 -14.07 8.80
N GLU A 94 8.74 -14.21 9.69
CA GLU A 94 9.58 -15.41 9.82
C GLU A 94 9.86 -15.66 11.30
N GLU A 95 9.79 -16.93 11.73
CA GLU A 95 10.11 -17.34 13.10
C GLU A 95 9.34 -16.57 14.19
N GLY A 96 8.09 -16.19 13.92
CA GLY A 96 7.26 -15.45 14.87
C GLY A 96 7.54 -13.95 14.93
N VAL A 97 8.43 -13.43 14.08
CA VAL A 97 8.90 -12.04 14.10
C VAL A 97 8.70 -11.40 12.73
N LEU A 98 8.20 -10.16 12.72
CA LEU A 98 8.22 -9.34 11.53
C LEU A 98 9.61 -8.76 11.30
N ARG A 99 10.08 -8.85 10.06
CA ARG A 99 11.31 -8.25 9.59
C ARG A 99 11.01 -7.30 8.44
N VAL A 100 11.60 -6.11 8.50
CA VAL A 100 11.46 -5.10 7.45
C VAL A 100 12.84 -4.61 7.05
N THR A 101 13.11 -4.53 5.75
CA THR A 101 14.31 -3.89 5.22
C THR A 101 13.89 -2.57 4.60
N LEU A 102 14.53 -1.46 4.95
CA LEU A 102 14.29 -0.13 4.38
C LEU A 102 15.61 0.46 3.91
N GLY A 103 15.64 1.09 2.73
CA GLY A 103 16.85 1.67 2.16
C GLY A 103 16.55 2.87 1.30
N ARG A 104 16.87 4.05 1.81
CA ARG A 104 16.77 5.32 1.09
C ARG A 104 18.14 5.73 0.57
N MET A 105 18.22 6.10 -0.69
CA MET A 105 19.45 6.57 -1.33
C MET A 105 19.41 8.08 -1.47
N ALA A 106 20.51 8.74 -1.13
CA ALA A 106 20.66 10.16 -1.43
C ALA A 106 20.78 10.35 -2.94
N PHE A 107 20.10 11.37 -3.46
CA PHE A 107 20.15 11.67 -4.89
C PHE A 107 21.60 11.95 -5.33
N GLY A 108 22.06 11.26 -6.38
CA GLY A 108 23.43 11.38 -6.90
C GLY A 108 24.49 10.50 -6.21
N ALA A 109 24.11 9.67 -5.22
CA ALA A 109 25.04 8.72 -4.60
C ALA A 109 25.29 7.49 -5.51
N GLY A 110 26.54 7.03 -5.58
CA GLY A 110 26.95 5.84 -6.37
C GLY A 110 26.66 4.48 -5.71
N GLY A 111 25.89 4.44 -4.62
CA GLY A 111 25.58 3.23 -3.86
C GLY A 111 24.44 3.45 -2.86
N CYS A 112 23.79 2.36 -2.41
CA CYS A 112 22.81 2.41 -1.32
C CYS A 112 23.51 2.10 0.02
N CYS A 113 23.10 2.67 1.15
CA CYS A 113 21.97 3.57 1.40
C CYS A 113 22.42 4.74 2.30
N ALA A 114 21.81 5.92 2.12
CA ALA A 114 22.08 7.09 2.96
C ALA A 114 21.42 6.95 4.35
N THR A 115 20.18 6.43 4.36
CA THR A 115 19.47 6.03 5.58
C THR A 115 18.70 4.74 5.32
N GLY A 116 18.38 4.00 6.37
CA GLY A 116 17.77 2.68 6.23
C GLY A 116 18.22 1.71 7.32
N GLY A 117 18.02 0.43 7.06
CA GLY A 117 18.39 -0.66 7.95
C GLY A 117 17.42 -1.83 7.86
N ASP A 118 17.74 -2.90 8.59
CA ASP A 118 16.80 -3.97 8.89
C ASP A 118 16.19 -3.76 10.26
N TYR A 119 14.88 -3.94 10.36
CA TYR A 119 14.10 -3.73 11.57
C TYR A 119 13.33 -5.00 11.91
N ARG A 120 13.09 -5.21 13.20
CA ARG A 120 12.25 -6.29 13.69
C ARG A 120 11.15 -5.81 14.63
N SER A 121 10.01 -6.50 14.60
CA SER A 121 8.88 -6.27 15.50
C SER A 121 8.13 -7.58 15.81
N THR A 122 7.49 -7.64 16.97
CA THR A 122 6.61 -8.76 17.38
C THR A 122 5.15 -8.33 17.50
N ASP A 123 4.88 -7.03 17.42
CA ASP A 123 3.54 -6.42 17.60
C ASP A 123 3.13 -5.54 16.40
N GLY A 124 4.05 -5.29 15.44
CA GLY A 124 3.83 -4.42 14.29
C GLY A 124 3.89 -2.92 14.58
N ARG A 125 4.13 -2.51 15.83
CA ARG A 125 4.10 -1.11 16.29
C ARG A 125 5.43 -0.68 16.90
N SER A 126 6.02 -1.56 17.70
CA SER A 126 7.32 -1.35 18.33
C SER A 126 8.40 -1.99 17.48
N TRP A 127 9.32 -1.17 16.96
CA TRP A 127 10.36 -1.62 16.04
C TRP A 127 11.75 -1.46 16.64
N LYS A 128 12.61 -2.46 16.42
CA LYS A 128 14.02 -2.42 16.80
C LYS A 128 14.88 -2.57 15.56
N LYS A 129 15.79 -1.63 15.35
CA LYS A 129 16.82 -1.74 14.30
C LYS A 129 17.79 -2.87 14.63
N THR A 130 18.21 -3.60 13.60
CA THR A 130 19.08 -4.79 13.69
C THR A 130 20.29 -4.72 12.78
N SER A 131 20.24 -3.92 11.72
CA SER A 131 21.37 -3.58 10.84
C SER A 131 21.22 -2.16 10.32
#